data_AF-A0A7S0VVT5-F1
#
_entry.id   AF-A0A7S0VVT5-F1
#
_cell.length_a   1.000
_cell.length_b   1.000
_cell.length_c   1.000
_cell.angle_alpha   90.00
_cell.angle_beta   90.00
_cell.angle_gamma   90.00
#
_symmetry.space_group_name_H-M   'P 1'
#
loop_
_entity.id
_entity.type
_entity.pdbx_description
1 polymer ?
#
loop_
_entity_poly.entity_id
_entity_poly.type
_entity_poly.pdbx_seq_one_letter_code
_entity_poly.pdbx_strand_id
1 'polypeptide(L)'
;VVDYNQGPFGEQLAGKDKFDVVFDFVGGTDVERNAKMVMKKGGKFITAVGPMQGVGDRVLTCWEWHSWACGLMGRLMASGCCCCCTSYQYQMAGGMPPLKAGDFQHAVIESGARAEVS
;
A
#
# COMPACT_ATOMS: atom_id res chain seq x y z
N VAL A 1 17.87 -0.39 1.04
CA VAL A 1 17.53 0.02 -0.34
C VAL A 1 17.18 -1.23 -1.12
N VAL A 2 16.10 -1.20 -1.91
CA VAL A 2 15.62 -2.31 -2.74
C VAL A 2 16.02 -2.02 -4.19
N ASP A 3 16.60 -2.99 -4.89
CA ASP A 3 16.93 -2.85 -6.31
C ASP A 3 15.91 -3.61 -7.16
N TYR A 4 15.01 -2.88 -7.80
CA TYR A 4 13.95 -3.47 -8.61
C TYR A 4 14.45 -4.22 -9.86
N ASN A 5 15.73 -4.09 -10.24
CA ASN A 5 16.32 -4.86 -11.34
C ASN A 5 16.79 -6.26 -10.91
N GLN A 6 16.99 -6.48 -9.61
CA GLN A 6 17.50 -7.76 -9.08
C GLN A 6 16.38 -8.78 -8.80
N GLY A 7 15.13 -8.33 -8.83
CA GLY A 7 13.97 -9.19 -8.65
C GLY A 7 12.92 -8.60 -7.70
N PRO A 8 11.93 -9.39 -7.29
CA PRO A 8 10.84 -8.92 -6.44
C PRO A 8 11.34 -8.52 -5.04
N PHE A 9 10.85 -7.39 -4.53
CA PHE A 9 11.29 -6.87 -3.24
C PHE A 9 10.94 -7.80 -2.07
N GLY A 10 9.90 -8.63 -2.21
CA GLY A 10 9.52 -9.61 -1.20
C GLY A 10 10.60 -10.68 -0.97
N GLU A 11 11.34 -11.02 -2.03
CA GLU A 11 12.45 -11.98 -1.99
C GLU A 11 13.72 -11.31 -1.45
N GLN A 12 14.03 -10.10 -1.92
CA GLN A 12 15.21 -9.35 -1.46
C GLN A 12 15.18 -9.04 0.05
N LEU A 13 13.98 -8.85 0.60
CA LEU A 13 13.77 -8.57 2.02
C LEU A 13 13.40 -9.83 2.82
N ALA A 14 13.51 -11.02 2.22
CA ALA A 14 13.29 -12.28 2.93
C ALA A 14 14.29 -12.41 4.11
N GLY A 15 13.79 -12.78 5.28
CA GLY A 15 14.59 -12.91 6.50
C GLY A 15 14.98 -11.60 7.20
N LYS A 16 14.56 -10.44 6.68
CA LYS A 16 14.67 -9.14 7.39
C LYS A 16 13.47 -8.92 8.32
N ASP A 17 13.60 -7.92 9.19
CA ASP A 17 12.51 -7.48 10.06
C ASP A 17 11.27 -7.13 9.24
N LYS A 18 10.12 -7.58 9.75
CA LYS A 18 8.83 -7.40 9.08
C LYS A 18 8.26 -6.01 9.39
N PHE A 19 7.52 -5.45 8.44
CA PHE A 19 6.90 -4.14 8.57
C PHE A 19 5.50 -4.22 9.17
N ASP A 20 5.17 -3.26 10.04
CA ASP A 20 3.81 -3.07 10.58
C ASP A 20 2.88 -2.44 9.53
N VAL A 21 3.43 -1.60 8.65
CA VAL A 21 2.69 -0.87 7.61
C VAL A 21 3.51 -0.85 6.32
N VAL A 22 2.85 -1.09 5.18
CA VAL A 22 3.39 -0.88 3.83
C VAL A 22 2.49 0.11 3.10
N PHE A 23 3.11 1.17 2.58
CA PHE A 23 2.45 2.16 1.72
C PHE A 23 2.75 1.85 0.26
N ASP A 24 1.71 1.74 -0.56
CA ASP A 24 1.80 1.39 -1.98
C ASP A 24 1.25 2.51 -2.87
N PHE A 25 2.07 2.93 -3.82
CA PHE A 25 1.76 3.92 -4.85
C PHE A 25 1.88 3.37 -6.27
N VAL A 26 2.14 2.06 -6.41
CA VAL A 26 2.30 1.38 -7.69
C VAL A 26 1.02 0.61 -8.05
N GLY A 27 0.41 -0.04 -7.06
CA GLY A 27 -0.75 -0.89 -7.24
C GLY A 27 -0.41 -2.26 -7.82
N GLY A 28 -1.46 -3.06 -8.03
CA GLY A 28 -1.34 -4.37 -8.65
C GLY A 28 -1.24 -5.52 -7.65
N THR A 29 -1.72 -6.68 -8.08
CA THR A 29 -1.73 -7.91 -7.29
C THR A 29 -0.34 -8.45 -6.96
N ASP A 30 0.64 -8.21 -7.84
CA ASP A 30 2.03 -8.62 -7.61
C ASP A 30 2.70 -7.80 -6.51
N VAL A 31 2.44 -6.49 -6.45
CA VAL A 31 2.94 -5.62 -5.38
C VAL A 31 2.31 -6.00 -4.06
N GLU A 32 1.00 -6.24 -4.04
CA GLU A 32 0.29 -6.76 -2.87
C GLU A 32 0.87 -8.08 -2.39
N ARG A 33 1.17 -9.03 -3.29
CA ARG A 33 1.77 -10.34 -2.95
C ARG A 33 3.15 -10.16 -2.31
N ASN A 34 3.99 -9.30 -2.87
CA ASN A 34 5.31 -9.00 -2.33
C ASN A 34 5.22 -8.32 -0.95
N ALA A 35 4.28 -7.39 -0.78
CA ALA A 35 4.05 -6.71 0.50
C ALA A 35 3.67 -7.71 1.60
N LYS A 36 2.80 -8.69 1.31
CA LYS A 36 2.45 -9.76 2.27
C LYS A 36 3.65 -10.53 2.77
N MET A 37 4.67 -10.74 1.93
CA MET A 37 5.86 -11.49 2.32
C MET A 37 6.72 -10.73 3.34
N VAL A 38 6.67 -9.39 3.34
CA VAL A 38 7.53 -8.54 4.19
C VAL A 38 6.78 -7.92 5.36
N MET A 39 5.46 -8.11 5.43
CA MET A 39 4.61 -7.58 6.49
C MET A 39 4.47 -8.54 7.67
N LYS A 40 4.26 -7.95 8.85
CA LYS A 40 3.83 -8.69 10.04
C LYS A 40 2.41 -9.20 9.85
N LYS A 41 2.08 -10.30 10.53
CA LYS A 41 0.69 -10.77 10.62
C LYS A 41 -0.16 -9.66 11.25
N GLY A 42 -1.26 -9.31 10.59
CA GLY A 42 -2.14 -8.21 11.02
C GLY A 42 -1.61 -6.80 10.71
N GLY A 43 -0.48 -6.68 10.01
CA GLY A 43 0.02 -5.40 9.51
C GLY A 43 -0.92 -4.75 8.49
N LYS A 44 -0.67 -3.50 8.12
CA LYS A 44 -1.52 -2.73 7.20
C LYS A 44 -0.87 -2.57 5.84
N PHE A 45 -1.58 -2.94 4.79
CA PHE A 45 -1.26 -2.60 3.41
C PHE A 45 -2.15 -1.44 2.98
N ILE A 46 -1.57 -0.25 2.82
CA ILE A 46 -2.28 0.97 2.46
C ILE A 46 -1.89 1.32 1.02
N THR A 47 -2.83 1.26 0.09
CA THR A 47 -2.56 1.55 -1.33
C THR A 47 -3.32 2.77 -1.82
N ALA A 48 -2.68 3.58 -2.67
CA ALA A 48 -3.30 4.69 -3.38
C ALA A 48 -3.97 4.24 -4.69
N VAL A 49 -3.56 3.10 -5.24
CA VAL A 49 -3.87 2.69 -6.62
C VAL A 49 -4.82 1.49 -6.66
N GLY A 50 -4.72 0.60 -5.67
CA GLY A 50 -5.58 -0.58 -5.57
C GLY A 50 -5.03 -1.81 -6.32
N PRO A 51 -5.90 -2.76 -6.70
CA PRO A 51 -5.48 -4.08 -7.21
C PRO A 51 -4.94 -4.08 -8.65
N MET A 52 -4.95 -2.93 -9.33
CA MET A 52 -4.45 -2.76 -10.70
C MET A 52 -3.34 -1.70 -10.68
N GLN A 53 -2.32 -1.87 -11.53
CA GLN A 53 -1.22 -0.91 -11.64
C GLN A 53 -1.62 0.33 -12.41
N GLY A 54 -1.07 1.49 -12.03
CA GLY A 54 -1.21 2.75 -12.78
C GLY A 54 -2.65 3.26 -12.91
N VAL A 55 -3.52 2.91 -11.96
CA VAL A 55 -4.89 3.43 -11.94
C VAL A 55 -4.82 4.94 -11.69
N GLY A 56 -5.27 5.71 -12.69
CA GLY A 56 -5.13 7.17 -12.73
C GLY A 56 -4.28 7.67 -13.90
N ASP A 57 -3.39 6.84 -14.45
CA ASP A 57 -2.50 7.23 -15.56
C ASP A 57 -3.24 7.29 -16.91
N ARG A 58 -4.33 6.52 -17.03
CA ARG A 58 -5.25 6.58 -18.17
C ARG A 58 -6.68 6.35 -17.71
N VAL A 59 -7.61 6.78 -18.56
CA VAL A 59 -9.03 6.47 -18.37
C VAL A 59 -9.24 4.97 -18.56
N LEU A 60 -9.87 4.35 -17.57
CA LEU A 60 -10.26 2.94 -17.61
C LEU A 60 -11.54 2.81 -18.45
N THR A 61 -11.64 1.71 -19.21
CA THR A 61 -12.91 1.30 -19.81
C THR A 61 -13.90 0.89 -18.72
N CYS A 62 -15.20 0.85 -19.05
CA CYS A 62 -16.25 0.44 -18.10
C CYS A 62 -15.95 -0.92 -17.44
N TRP A 63 -15.46 -1.89 -18.24
CA TRP A 63 -15.11 -3.22 -17.75
C TRP A 63 -13.87 -3.22 -16.86
N GLU A 64 -12.84 -2.47 -17.23
CA GLU A 64 -11.63 -2.31 -16.40
C GLU A 64 -11.95 -1.64 -15.07
N TRP A 65 -12.76 -0.58 -15.09
CA TRP A 65 -13.21 0.10 -13.89
C TRP A 65 -14.06 -0.82 -13.01
N HIS A 66 -15.01 -1.56 -13.59
CA HIS A 66 -15.84 -2.50 -12.84
C HIS A 66 -15.00 -3.62 -12.21
N SER A 67 -14.06 -4.19 -12.97
CA SER A 67 -13.12 -5.21 -12.48
C SER A 67 -12.27 -4.68 -11.34
N TRP A 68 -11.72 -3.47 -11.47
CA TRP A 68 -10.95 -2.79 -10.43
C TRP A 68 -11.79 -2.56 -9.17
N ALA A 69 -13.00 -2.01 -9.31
CA ALA A 69 -13.89 -1.70 -8.20
C ALA A 69 -14.32 -2.97 -7.44
N CYS A 70 -14.71 -4.03 -8.16
CA CYS A 70 -15.05 -5.32 -7.56
C CYS A 70 -13.84 -5.95 -6.86
N GLY A 71 -12.67 -5.94 -7.51
CA GLY A 71 -11.43 -6.47 -6.94
C GLY A 71 -10.98 -5.71 -5.69
N LEU A 72 -11.20 -4.39 -5.66
CA LEU A 72 -10.94 -3.54 -4.51
C LEU A 72 -11.91 -3.84 -3.36
N MET A 73 -13.21 -3.86 -3.66
CA MET A 73 -14.24 -4.12 -2.65
C MET A 73 -14.03 -5.49 -1.98
N GLY A 74 -13.72 -6.52 -2.76
CA GLY A 74 -13.41 -7.85 -2.21
C GLY A 74 -12.27 -7.83 -1.18
N ARG A 75 -11.22 -7.04 -1.42
CA ARG A 75 -10.08 -6.90 -0.50
C ARG A 75 -10.42 -6.11 0.76
N LEU A 76 -11.16 -5.02 0.61
CA LEU A 76 -11.59 -4.20 1.75
C LEU A 76 -12.52 -5.02 2.66
N MET A 77 -13.46 -5.76 2.08
CA MET A 77 -14.38 -6.61 2.84
C MET A 77 -13.66 -7.78 3.50
N ALA A 78 -12.70 -8.42 2.83
CA ALA A 78 -11.87 -9.48 3.41
C ALA A 78 -10.99 -8.97 4.57
N SER A 79 -10.71 -7.67 4.61
CA SER A 79 -9.89 -7.01 5.63
C SER A 79 -10.70 -6.49 6.82
N GLY A 80 -12.04 -6.62 6.81
CA GLY A 80 -12.93 -6.10 7.85
C GLY A 80 -12.96 -6.93 9.15
N CYS A 81 -12.36 -8.12 9.17
CA CYS A 81 -12.33 -8.93 10.38
C CYS A 81 -11.23 -8.44 11.34
N CYS A 82 -11.65 -7.82 12.44
CA CYS A 82 -10.82 -7.32 13.56
C CYS A 82 -10.18 -8.45 14.41
N CYS A 83 -10.41 -9.71 14.04
CA CYS A 83 -9.94 -10.88 14.77
C CYS A 83 -8.55 -11.32 14.25
N CYS A 84 -7.79 -12.02 15.10
CA CYS A 84 -6.42 -12.51 14.94
C CYS A 84 -6.14 -13.45 13.73
N CYS A 85 -7.05 -13.51 12.76
CA CYS A 85 -7.14 -14.48 11.68
C CYS A 85 -6.76 -13.89 10.31
N THR A 86 -6.78 -12.56 10.12
CA THR A 86 -6.34 -11.97 8.86
C THR A 86 -4.82 -11.97 8.79
N SER A 87 -4.28 -12.25 7.59
CA SER A 87 -2.84 -12.16 7.37
C SER A 87 -2.39 -10.70 7.41
N TYR A 88 -3.24 -9.76 6.97
CA TYR A 88 -3.02 -8.32 7.01
C TYR A 88 -4.34 -7.57 6.75
N GLN A 89 -4.35 -6.27 6.99
CA GLN A 89 -5.45 -5.35 6.68
C GLN A 89 -5.17 -4.60 5.38
N TYR A 90 -6.06 -4.71 4.40
CA TYR A 90 -6.02 -3.92 3.16
C TYR A 90 -6.81 -2.61 3.32
N GLN A 91 -6.19 -1.48 2.99
CA GLN A 91 -6.82 -0.15 3.06
C GLN A 91 -6.54 0.64 1.78
N MET A 92 -7.52 1.44 1.37
CA MET A 92 -7.31 2.46 0.33
C MET A 92 -7.00 3.80 0.98
N ALA A 93 -5.99 4.48 0.46
CA ALA A 93 -5.62 5.83 0.86
C ALA A 93 -6.72 6.87 0.56
N GLY A 94 -7.72 6.53 -0.25
CA GLY A 94 -8.81 7.44 -0.66
C GLY A 94 -9.70 7.96 0.47
N GLY A 95 -9.60 7.41 1.68
CA GLY A 95 -10.28 7.93 2.88
C GLY A 95 -9.43 8.87 3.74
N MET A 96 -8.16 9.10 3.40
CA MET A 96 -7.32 10.03 4.17
C MET A 96 -7.69 11.47 3.80
N PRO A 97 -8.12 12.30 4.76
CA PRO A 97 -8.37 13.70 4.48
C PRO A 97 -7.08 14.33 3.92
N PRO A 98 -7.17 15.29 2.99
CA PRO A 98 -6.00 15.97 2.47
C PRO A 98 -5.22 16.54 3.65
N LEU A 99 -3.91 16.29 3.65
CA LEU A 99 -3.01 16.76 4.71
C LEU A 99 -3.13 18.29 4.77
N LYS A 100 -3.60 18.81 5.90
CA LYS A 100 -3.73 20.25 6.07
C LYS A 100 -2.33 20.86 6.15
N ALA A 101 -2.20 22.11 5.71
CA ALA A 101 -0.90 22.81 5.73
C ALA A 101 -0.26 22.81 7.14
N GLY A 102 -1.05 22.98 8.20
CA GLY A 102 -0.56 22.92 9.58
C GLY A 102 -0.05 21.54 9.98
N ASP A 103 -0.71 20.47 9.55
CA ASP A 103 -0.30 19.09 9.83
C ASP A 103 1.01 18.74 9.11
N PHE A 104 1.18 19.21 7.86
CA PHE A 104 2.43 19.05 7.11
C PHE A 104 3.59 19.80 7.77
N GLN A 105 3.36 21.05 8.20
CA GLN A 105 4.39 21.86 8.84
C GLN A 105 4.92 21.19 10.10
N HIS A 106 4.01 20.77 10.98
CA HIS A 106 4.38 20.09 12.22
C HIS A 106 5.02 18.72 11.97
N ALA A 107 4.42 17.89 11.11
CA ALA A 107 4.84 16.50 10.94
C ALA A 107 6.04 16.29 10.00
N VAL A 108 6.35 17.22 9.10
CA VAL A 108 7.42 17.07 8.11
C VAL A 108 8.55 18.08 8.32
N ILE A 109 8.22 19.33 8.64
CA ILE A 109 9.21 20.40 8.80
C ILE A 109 9.75 20.41 10.23
N GLU A 110 8.87 20.48 11.22
CA GLU A 110 9.27 20.67 12.63
C GLU A 110 9.77 19.38 13.28
N SER A 111 9.20 18.22 12.92
CA SER A 111 9.63 16.91 13.42
C SER A 111 10.99 16.44 12.87
N GLY A 112 11.50 17.10 11.81
CA GLY A 112 12.70 16.65 11.10
C GLY A 112 12.51 15.37 10.27
N ALA A 113 11.28 14.93 10.01
CA ALA A 113 10.99 13.72 9.22
C ALA A 113 11.38 13.81 7.72
N ARG A 114 11.96 14.93 7.27
CA ARG A 114 12.62 15.02 5.96
C ARG A 114 13.87 14.13 5.95
N ALA A 115 13.70 12.88 5.52
CA ALA A 115 14.82 12.12 4.99
C ALA A 115 15.18 12.70 3.62
N GLU A 116 16.26 13.47 3.55
CA GLU A 116 16.87 13.82 2.27
C GLU A 116 17.39 12.53 1.63
N VAL A 117 16.96 12.28 0.39
CA VAL A 117 17.61 11.27 -0.46
C VAL A 117 18.88 11.93 -0.99
N SER A 118 19.99 11.67 -0.30
CA SER A 118 21.35 12.01 -0.77
C SER A 118 21.76 11.12 -1.93
#